data_AF-A0AAF1KBG4-F1
#
_entry.id   AF-A0AAF1KBG4-F1
#
_cell.length_a   1.000
_cell.length_b   1.000
_cell.length_c   1.000
_cell.angle_alpha   90.00
_cell.angle_beta   90.00
_cell.angle_gamma   90.00
#
_symmetry.space_group_name_H-M   'P 1'
#
loop_
_entity.id
_entity.type
_entity.pdbx_description
1 polymer ?
#
loop_
_entity_poly.entity_id
_entity_poly.type
_entity_poly.pdbx_seq_one_letter_code
_entity_poly.pdbx_strand_id
1 'polypeptide(L)'
;MISVAPSPAADNWQPNRQDLLANLGLSLGFAASLAFAGESALSLLNAGMPAGCAEYASNVSHSEGNFNSVSPVVNGTRCYGAFQFCDSGTLQAYWDGSREDFLNSPSAQVAAWERYQRGQWNAAQKNGMTSLIGQQVCYQGTCATISQSSILKACQFGCGTGGKLYNLAKSGLDCNAAGTRDGAGTSVCAYLISGAGYNVSCITNSNDGVDCAPISAKEVQE
;
A
#
# COMPACT_ATOMS: atom_id res chain seq x y z
N MET A 1 -38.97 1.33 -34.02
CA MET A 1 -37.59 1.02 -34.47
C MET A 1 -36.68 2.10 -33.93
N ILE A 2 -35.71 1.68 -33.11
CA ILE A 2 -34.38 2.26 -32.79
C ILE A 2 -34.30 3.75 -32.40
N SER A 3 -33.98 3.92 -31.11
CA SER A 3 -33.38 5.09 -30.46
C SER A 3 -31.92 5.29 -30.92
N VAL A 4 -31.49 6.54 -31.12
CA VAL A 4 -30.09 6.96 -31.00
C VAL A 4 -30.05 8.39 -30.45
N ALA A 5 -29.60 8.53 -29.20
CA ALA A 5 -29.15 9.80 -28.65
C ALA A 5 -27.63 9.96 -28.92
N PRO A 6 -27.12 11.18 -29.16
CA PRO A 6 -25.69 11.40 -29.36
C PRO A 6 -24.92 11.28 -28.04
N SER A 7 -23.75 10.64 -28.11
CA SER A 7 -22.77 10.47 -27.04
C SER A 7 -22.30 11.81 -26.43
N PRO A 8 -21.98 11.87 -25.12
CA PRO A 8 -21.24 12.99 -24.57
C PRO A 8 -19.74 12.86 -24.91
N ALA A 9 -19.15 14.03 -25.14
CA ALA A 9 -17.77 14.24 -25.55
C ALA A 9 -16.75 13.67 -24.55
N ALA A 10 -15.58 13.28 -25.08
CA ALA A 10 -14.40 12.98 -24.31
C ALA A 10 -13.95 14.24 -23.53
N ASP A 11 -13.97 14.17 -22.20
CA ASP A 11 -13.40 15.18 -21.33
C ASP A 11 -11.87 15.18 -21.49
N ASN A 12 -11.37 16.21 -22.17
CA ASN A 12 -9.95 16.55 -22.19
C ASN A 12 -9.54 17.08 -20.81
N TRP A 13 -9.15 16.17 -19.91
CA TRP A 13 -8.57 16.52 -18.62
C TRP A 13 -7.16 17.09 -18.81
N GLN A 14 -7.00 18.39 -18.60
CA GLN A 14 -5.69 19.02 -18.43
C GLN A 14 -5.36 19.12 -16.92
N PRO A 15 -4.19 18.63 -16.46
CA PRO A 15 -3.80 18.73 -15.06
C PRO A 15 -3.63 20.20 -14.63
N ASN A 16 -4.17 20.54 -13.47
CA ASN A 16 -4.18 21.91 -12.95
C ASN A 16 -2.87 22.20 -12.20
N ARG A 17 -2.32 23.40 -12.35
CA ARG A 17 -0.99 23.79 -11.81
C ARG A 17 -0.87 23.72 -10.28
N GLN A 18 -1.99 23.57 -9.57
CA GLN A 18 -2.01 23.45 -8.12
C GLN A 18 -1.59 22.05 -7.61
N ASP A 19 -1.54 21.04 -8.48
CA ASP A 19 -1.10 19.68 -8.13
C ASP A 19 0.42 19.55 -7.89
N LEU A 20 1.21 20.56 -8.30
CA LEU A 20 2.68 20.55 -8.20
C LEU A 20 3.23 20.94 -6.82
N LEU A 21 2.44 21.59 -5.96
CA LEU A 21 2.95 22.17 -4.71
C LEU A 21 2.49 21.44 -3.44
N ALA A 22 1.59 20.46 -3.54
CA ALA A 22 1.07 19.71 -2.39
C ALA A 22 1.80 18.37 -2.13
N ASN A 23 2.76 17.97 -2.97
CA ASN A 23 3.43 16.66 -2.88
C ASN A 23 4.95 16.79 -2.79
N LEU A 24 5.47 17.09 -1.59
CA LEU A 24 6.81 16.61 -1.21
C LEU A 24 6.78 15.14 -0.75
N GLY A 25 5.63 14.45 -0.91
CA GLY A 25 5.55 13.00 -0.90
C GLY A 25 5.90 12.46 -2.27
N LEU A 26 7.09 11.88 -2.40
CA LEU A 26 7.50 11.17 -3.60
C LEU A 26 6.45 10.12 -3.99
N SER A 27 5.72 10.40 -5.06
CA SER A 27 4.73 9.53 -5.65
C SER A 27 5.36 8.89 -6.88
N LEU A 28 5.92 7.69 -6.69
CA LEU A 28 6.43 6.89 -7.79
C LEU A 28 5.30 5.98 -8.28
N GLY A 29 4.70 6.41 -9.39
CA GLY A 29 3.80 5.58 -10.18
C GLY A 29 4.58 4.43 -10.80
N PHE A 30 4.09 3.21 -10.59
CA PHE A 30 4.69 1.97 -11.07
C PHE A 30 4.77 1.93 -12.60
N ALA A 31 5.99 1.96 -13.15
CA ALA A 31 6.24 1.59 -14.54
C ALA A 31 6.30 0.06 -14.63
N ALA A 32 5.28 -0.54 -15.24
CA ALA A 32 5.18 -1.97 -15.47
C ALA A 32 6.30 -2.49 -16.39
N SER A 33 7.08 -3.49 -15.94
CA SER A 33 7.67 -4.51 -16.82
C SER A 33 8.12 -5.77 -16.07
N LEU A 34 7.31 -6.82 -16.24
CA LEU A 34 7.60 -8.26 -16.38
C LEU A 34 8.19 -9.11 -15.21
N ALA A 35 7.32 -10.04 -14.78
CA ALA A 35 7.54 -11.40 -14.26
C ALA A 35 7.78 -11.62 -12.75
N PHE A 36 6.70 -12.02 -12.04
CA PHE A 36 6.66 -12.72 -10.74
C PHE A 36 7.53 -12.18 -9.58
N ALA A 37 7.70 -10.87 -9.45
CA ALA A 37 8.68 -10.32 -8.51
C ALA A 37 8.06 -9.91 -7.16
N GLY A 38 7.38 -10.81 -6.45
CA GLY A 38 7.00 -10.62 -5.04
C GLY A 38 7.58 -11.74 -4.19
N GLU A 39 7.93 -11.46 -2.94
CA GLU A 39 8.34 -12.47 -1.98
C GLU A 39 7.14 -13.29 -1.49
N SER A 40 7.33 -14.59 -1.34
CA SER A 40 6.33 -15.44 -0.68
C SER A 40 6.32 -15.21 0.83
N ALA A 41 5.21 -15.52 1.50
CA ALA A 41 5.12 -15.47 2.95
C ALA A 41 6.23 -16.31 3.62
N LEU A 42 6.58 -17.48 3.08
CA LEU A 42 7.66 -18.32 3.59
C LEU A 42 9.05 -17.65 3.43
N SER A 43 9.30 -17.00 2.29
CA SER A 43 10.54 -16.25 2.07
C SER A 43 10.68 -15.11 3.07
N LEU A 44 9.58 -14.39 3.32
CA LEU A 44 9.53 -13.30 4.31
C LEU A 44 9.72 -13.81 5.74
N LEU A 45 9.09 -14.93 6.11
CA LEU A 45 9.30 -15.60 7.40
C LEU A 45 10.78 -15.95 7.61
N ASN A 46 11.43 -16.53 6.59
CA ASN A 46 12.85 -16.86 6.63
C ASN A 46 13.76 -15.62 6.74
N ALA A 47 13.30 -14.48 6.23
CA ALA A 47 13.95 -13.19 6.40
C ALA A 47 13.65 -12.51 7.75
N GLY A 48 12.83 -13.12 8.62
CA GLY A 48 12.53 -12.61 9.96
C GLY A 48 11.20 -11.89 10.10
N MET A 49 10.30 -11.96 9.12
CA MET A 49 8.94 -11.41 9.22
C MET A 49 8.16 -12.17 10.30
N PRO A 50 7.44 -11.48 11.21
CA PRO A 50 6.52 -12.14 12.12
C PRO A 50 5.39 -12.85 11.36
N ALA A 51 5.03 -14.05 11.81
CA ALA A 51 3.99 -14.86 11.15
C ALA A 51 2.65 -14.11 10.99
N GLY A 52 2.28 -13.29 11.98
CA GLY A 52 1.07 -12.48 11.95
C GLY A 52 1.05 -11.38 10.87
N CYS A 53 2.11 -11.21 10.09
CA CYS A 53 2.20 -10.22 9.00
C CYS A 53 2.76 -10.79 7.69
N ALA A 54 3.15 -12.07 7.65
CA ALA A 54 3.83 -12.64 6.49
C ALA A 54 2.98 -12.62 5.22
N GLU A 55 1.70 -12.99 5.31
CA GLU A 55 0.77 -12.94 4.17
C GLU A 55 0.48 -11.51 3.72
N TYR A 56 0.33 -10.59 4.67
CA TYR A 56 0.14 -9.17 4.37
C TYR A 56 1.36 -8.60 3.63
N ALA A 57 2.56 -8.86 4.14
CA ALA A 57 3.80 -8.41 3.54
C ALA A 57 4.05 -9.04 2.16
N SER A 58 3.69 -10.32 1.97
CA SER A 58 3.71 -11.00 0.67
C SER A 58 2.80 -10.29 -0.34
N ASN A 59 1.57 -9.94 0.06
CA ASN A 59 0.64 -9.19 -0.77
C ASN A 59 1.12 -7.77 -1.11
N VAL A 60 1.81 -7.10 -0.19
CA VAL A 60 2.46 -5.81 -0.47
C VAL A 60 3.60 -6.01 -1.46
N SER A 61 4.53 -6.92 -1.16
CA SER A 61 5.69 -7.23 -2.00
C SER A 61 5.29 -7.64 -3.42
N HIS A 62 4.20 -8.39 -3.61
CA HIS A 62 3.67 -8.70 -4.94
C HIS A 62 3.29 -7.47 -5.78
N SER A 63 2.94 -6.38 -5.12
CA SER A 63 2.62 -5.09 -5.76
C SER A 63 3.87 -4.24 -6.00
N GLU A 64 4.99 -4.56 -5.34
CA GLU A 64 6.14 -3.67 -5.19
C GLU A 64 7.43 -4.24 -5.81
N GLY A 65 7.86 -5.42 -5.39
CA GLY A 65 9.11 -6.04 -5.81
C GLY A 65 9.50 -7.22 -4.92
N ASN A 66 10.60 -7.89 -5.26
CA ASN A 66 11.25 -8.93 -4.47
C ASN A 66 12.55 -8.41 -3.84
N PHE A 67 13.24 -9.19 -3.01
CA PHE A 67 14.42 -8.73 -2.26
C PHE A 67 15.54 -8.16 -3.16
N ASN A 68 15.61 -8.57 -4.42
CA ASN A 68 16.62 -8.13 -5.39
C ASN A 68 16.11 -7.06 -6.35
N SER A 69 14.87 -6.59 -6.19
CA SER A 69 14.24 -5.68 -7.14
C SER A 69 14.88 -4.29 -7.05
N VAL A 70 15.10 -3.70 -8.22
CA VAL A 70 15.60 -2.34 -8.36
C VAL A 70 14.75 -1.65 -9.42
N SER A 71 14.09 -0.56 -9.05
CA SER A 71 13.24 0.16 -9.98
C SER A 71 14.06 0.84 -11.08
N PRO A 72 13.45 1.16 -12.24
CA PRO A 72 13.99 2.17 -13.14
C PRO A 72 14.17 3.50 -12.41
N VAL A 73 15.07 4.34 -12.94
CA VAL A 73 15.21 5.72 -12.45
C VAL A 73 14.05 6.55 -12.96
N VAL A 74 13.28 7.12 -12.06
CA VAL A 74 12.17 8.03 -12.39
C VAL A 74 12.40 9.33 -11.61
N ASN A 75 12.49 10.45 -12.33
CA ASN A 75 12.80 11.77 -11.77
C ASN A 75 14.06 11.79 -10.87
N GLY A 76 15.08 11.01 -11.24
CA GLY A 76 16.33 10.92 -10.49
C GLY A 76 16.27 10.05 -9.23
N THR A 77 15.14 9.38 -8.98
CA THR A 77 14.97 8.46 -7.84
C THR A 77 14.97 7.01 -8.31
N ARG A 78 15.55 6.14 -7.47
CA ARG A 78 15.51 4.69 -7.63
C ARG A 78 15.05 4.04 -6.33
N CYS A 79 14.29 2.96 -6.44
CA CYS A 79 13.77 2.20 -5.31
C CYS A 79 14.30 0.77 -5.32
N TYR A 80 14.40 0.19 -4.14
CA TYR A 80 15.17 -1.03 -3.90
C TYR A 80 14.38 -2.00 -3.01
N GLY A 81 14.53 -3.29 -3.31
CA GLY A 81 14.09 -4.38 -2.47
C GLY A 81 12.60 -4.72 -2.57
N ALA A 82 12.18 -5.63 -1.69
CA ALA A 82 10.84 -6.24 -1.72
C ALA A 82 9.70 -5.25 -1.49
N PHE A 83 10.01 -4.10 -0.90
CA PHE A 83 9.05 -3.06 -0.53
C PHE A 83 9.38 -1.70 -1.13
N GLN A 84 10.28 -1.67 -2.13
CA GLN A 84 10.63 -0.48 -2.91
C GLN A 84 11.00 0.75 -2.06
N PHE A 85 11.96 0.59 -1.14
CA PHE A 85 12.56 1.72 -0.42
C PHE A 85 13.37 2.59 -1.39
N CYS A 86 13.09 3.90 -1.44
CA CYS A 86 13.64 4.82 -2.43
C CYS A 86 14.79 5.66 -1.88
N ASP A 87 15.82 5.90 -2.70
CA ASP A 87 16.98 6.74 -2.36
C ASP A 87 16.70 8.25 -2.34
N SER A 88 15.45 8.64 -2.47
CA SER A 88 14.97 10.00 -2.27
C SER A 88 14.45 10.28 -0.86
N GLY A 89 14.46 9.28 0.02
CA GLY A 89 14.22 9.52 1.45
C GLY A 89 13.88 8.28 2.27
N THR A 90 13.05 7.36 1.75
CA THR A 90 12.62 6.22 2.56
C THR A 90 13.77 5.27 2.86
N LEU A 91 14.68 5.02 1.92
CA LEU A 91 15.85 4.19 2.20
C LEU A 91 16.70 4.79 3.33
N GLN A 92 17.07 6.08 3.22
CA GLN A 92 17.91 6.76 4.21
C GLN A 92 17.25 6.93 5.58
N ALA A 93 15.92 6.98 5.61
CA ALA A 93 15.17 7.09 6.87
C ALA A 93 15.18 5.78 7.68
N TYR A 94 15.37 4.63 7.03
CA TYR A 94 15.22 3.31 7.66
C TYR A 94 16.46 2.40 7.52
N TRP A 95 17.46 2.83 6.77
CA TRP A 95 18.72 2.11 6.55
C TRP A 95 19.91 3.09 6.50
N ASP A 96 20.97 2.77 7.23
CA ASP A 96 22.19 3.57 7.38
C ASP A 96 23.40 2.99 6.63
N GLY A 97 23.30 1.75 6.14
CA GLY A 97 24.33 1.09 5.33
C GLY A 97 24.30 1.43 3.84
N SER A 98 25.07 0.69 3.04
CA SER A 98 25.08 0.86 1.58
C SER A 98 23.81 0.28 0.93
N ARG A 99 23.50 0.70 -0.30
CA ARG A 99 22.32 0.20 -1.03
C ARG A 99 22.53 -1.27 -1.41
N GLU A 100 23.75 -1.63 -1.74
CA GLU A 100 24.19 -2.98 -2.04
C GLU A 100 24.00 -3.89 -0.81
N ASP A 101 24.37 -3.42 0.38
CA ASP A 101 24.14 -4.17 1.62
C ASP A 101 22.64 -4.34 1.93
N PHE A 102 21.82 -3.34 1.62
CA PHE A 102 20.37 -3.42 1.79
C PHE A 102 19.76 -4.50 0.88
N LEU A 103 20.15 -4.54 -0.40
CA LEU A 103 19.69 -5.56 -1.36
C LEU A 103 20.17 -6.96 -0.97
N ASN A 104 21.36 -7.07 -0.41
CA ASN A 104 21.93 -8.35 0.03
C ASN A 104 21.42 -8.83 1.41
N SER A 105 20.59 -8.03 2.09
CA SER A 105 20.10 -8.33 3.43
C SER A 105 18.57 -8.35 3.49
N PRO A 106 17.92 -9.48 3.14
CA PRO A 106 16.48 -9.65 3.28
C PRO A 106 15.93 -9.26 4.67
N SER A 107 16.67 -9.58 5.73
CA SER A 107 16.28 -9.24 7.10
C SER A 107 16.34 -7.75 7.39
N ALA A 108 17.29 -7.01 6.81
CA ALA A 108 17.30 -5.56 6.91
C ALA A 108 16.08 -4.94 6.19
N GLN A 109 15.71 -5.46 5.02
CA GLN A 109 14.53 -4.99 4.29
C GLN A 109 13.24 -5.23 5.08
N VAL A 110 13.08 -6.41 5.68
CA VAL A 110 11.96 -6.73 6.58
C VAL A 110 11.92 -5.77 7.77
N ALA A 111 13.03 -5.62 8.51
CA ALA A 111 13.08 -4.78 9.69
C ALA A 111 12.81 -3.30 9.37
N ALA A 112 13.35 -2.79 8.25
CA ALA A 112 13.08 -1.44 7.76
C ALA A 112 11.59 -1.26 7.43
N TRP A 113 10.99 -2.22 6.72
CA TRP A 113 9.58 -2.18 6.36
C TRP A 113 8.64 -2.22 7.55
N GLU A 114 8.90 -3.05 8.55
CA GLU A 114 8.09 -3.07 9.77
C GLU A 114 8.16 -1.73 10.52
N ARG A 115 9.35 -1.12 10.60
CA ARG A 115 9.52 0.22 11.20
C ARG A 115 8.75 1.28 10.41
N TYR A 116 8.79 1.21 9.08
CA TYR A 116 8.02 2.08 8.21
C TYR A 116 6.51 1.92 8.43
N GLN A 117 5.99 0.69 8.42
CA GLN A 117 4.57 0.41 8.60
C GLN A 117 4.04 0.85 9.97
N ARG A 118 4.80 0.65 11.04
CA ARG A 118 4.44 1.18 12.37
C ARG A 118 4.35 2.71 12.35
N GLY A 119 5.26 3.39 11.65
CA GLY A 119 5.20 4.84 11.45
C GLY A 119 3.96 5.28 10.67
N GLN A 120 3.64 4.57 9.59
CA GLN A 120 2.44 4.83 8.78
C GLN A 120 1.15 4.58 9.57
N TRP A 121 1.10 3.53 10.39
CA TRP A 121 -0.02 3.25 11.27
C TRP A 121 -0.27 4.40 12.26
N ASN A 122 0.79 4.86 12.92
CA ASN A 122 0.70 5.99 13.83
C ASN A 122 0.21 7.27 13.13
N ALA A 123 0.67 7.52 11.90
CA ALA A 123 0.19 8.65 11.09
C ALA A 123 -1.29 8.49 10.72
N ALA A 124 -1.72 7.28 10.35
CA ALA A 124 -3.10 6.96 10.04
C ALA A 124 -4.03 7.22 11.23
N GLN A 125 -3.64 6.78 12.43
CA GLN A 125 -4.37 7.05 13.67
C GLN A 125 -4.44 8.54 13.98
N LYS A 126 -3.29 9.23 13.95
CA LYS A 126 -3.20 10.66 14.25
C LYS A 126 -4.08 11.51 13.34
N ASN A 127 -4.19 11.14 12.08
CA ASN A 127 -4.95 11.88 11.07
C ASN A 127 -6.39 11.36 10.88
N GLY A 128 -6.86 10.44 11.74
CA GLY A 128 -8.25 9.98 11.78
C GLY A 128 -8.64 9.00 10.67
N MET A 129 -7.69 8.45 9.91
CA MET A 129 -7.98 7.52 8.81
C MET A 129 -8.47 6.14 9.31
N THR A 130 -8.18 5.78 10.56
CA THR A 130 -8.70 4.55 11.17
C THR A 130 -10.22 4.57 11.38
N SER A 131 -10.87 5.74 11.32
CA SER A 131 -12.34 5.85 11.35
C SER A 131 -13.02 5.23 10.12
N LEU A 132 -12.25 4.94 9.06
CA LEU A 132 -12.74 4.26 7.86
C LEU A 132 -12.94 2.76 8.07
N ILE A 133 -12.32 2.18 9.12
CA ILE A 133 -12.43 0.75 9.39
C ILE A 133 -13.88 0.34 9.58
N GLY A 134 -14.28 -0.77 8.95
CA GLY A 134 -15.65 -1.28 8.94
C GLY A 134 -16.55 -0.66 7.87
N GLN A 135 -16.14 0.43 7.21
CA GLN A 135 -16.87 0.99 6.07
C GLN A 135 -16.61 0.18 4.80
N GLN A 136 -17.54 0.23 3.84
CA GLN A 136 -17.37 -0.42 2.54
C GLN A 136 -16.81 0.57 1.52
N VAL A 137 -15.85 0.11 0.71
CA VAL A 137 -15.35 0.83 -0.47
C VAL A 137 -15.57 -0.05 -1.71
N CYS A 138 -16.05 0.56 -2.80
CA CYS A 138 -16.26 -0.11 -4.07
C CYS A 138 -15.53 0.62 -5.18
N TYR A 139 -14.77 -0.11 -5.99
CA TYR A 139 -14.03 0.44 -7.12
C TYR A 139 -13.98 -0.58 -8.26
N GLN A 140 -14.33 -0.14 -9.47
CA GLN A 140 -14.33 -0.97 -10.69
C GLN A 140 -15.09 -2.30 -10.56
N GLY A 141 -16.22 -2.30 -9.83
CA GLY A 141 -17.08 -3.47 -9.66
C GLY A 141 -16.68 -4.42 -8.52
N THR A 142 -15.57 -4.15 -7.83
CA THR A 142 -15.15 -4.90 -6.65
C THR A 142 -15.38 -4.07 -5.40
N CYS A 143 -15.91 -4.68 -4.34
CA CYS A 143 -16.12 -4.05 -3.05
C CYS A 143 -15.35 -4.79 -1.95
N ALA A 144 -14.90 -4.05 -0.94
CA ALA A 144 -14.29 -4.62 0.26
C ALA A 144 -14.71 -3.80 1.49
N THR A 145 -14.78 -4.48 2.64
CA THR A 145 -14.81 -3.81 3.94
C THR A 145 -13.41 -3.35 4.28
N ILE A 146 -13.25 -2.07 4.63
CA ILE A 146 -11.97 -1.48 5.01
C ILE A 146 -11.55 -2.09 6.36
N SER A 147 -10.38 -2.75 6.35
CA SER A 147 -9.69 -3.29 7.52
C SER A 147 -8.45 -2.47 7.90
N GLN A 148 -7.81 -2.75 9.03
CA GLN A 148 -6.50 -2.20 9.40
C GLN A 148 -5.46 -2.46 8.31
N SER A 149 -5.44 -3.67 7.75
CA SER A 149 -4.59 -4.05 6.62
C SER A 149 -4.89 -3.27 5.34
N SER A 150 -6.16 -2.88 5.11
CA SER A 150 -6.53 -2.00 4.00
C SER A 150 -5.87 -0.63 4.16
N ILE A 151 -5.99 -0.05 5.36
CA ILE A 151 -5.40 1.25 5.70
C ILE A 151 -3.89 1.20 5.50
N LEU A 152 -3.20 0.20 6.04
CA LEU A 152 -1.75 0.06 5.89
C LEU A 152 -1.32 -0.08 4.42
N LYS A 153 -2.06 -0.87 3.60
CA LYS A 153 -1.73 -1.01 2.19
C LYS A 153 -1.92 0.30 1.43
N ALA A 154 -2.98 1.04 1.75
CA ALA A 154 -3.19 2.38 1.21
C ALA A 154 -2.12 3.39 1.70
N CYS A 155 -1.55 3.19 2.89
CA CYS A 155 -0.44 3.99 3.40
C CYS A 155 0.90 3.74 2.71
N GLN A 156 1.00 2.82 1.74
CA GLN A 156 2.18 2.75 0.86
C GLN A 156 2.43 4.09 0.16
N PHE A 157 1.37 4.88 -0.08
CA PHE A 157 1.46 6.24 -0.61
C PHE A 157 1.63 7.34 0.44
N GLY A 158 1.91 6.97 1.69
CA GLY A 158 1.98 7.88 2.81
C GLY A 158 0.62 8.21 3.42
N CYS A 159 0.55 8.11 4.74
CA CYS A 159 -0.62 8.42 5.58
C CYS A 159 -0.49 9.76 6.32
N GLY A 160 0.25 10.70 5.72
CA GLY A 160 0.30 12.09 6.17
C GLY A 160 -0.90 12.91 5.68
N THR A 161 -1.09 14.09 6.27
CA THR A 161 -2.05 15.09 5.79
C THR A 161 -1.79 15.41 4.32
N GLY A 162 -2.85 15.44 3.50
CA GLY A 162 -2.76 15.66 2.06
C GLY A 162 -2.39 14.41 1.24
N GLY A 163 -2.07 13.29 1.90
CA GLY A 163 -1.86 12.00 1.24
C GLY A 163 -3.12 11.43 0.57
N LYS A 164 -2.97 10.40 -0.24
CA LYS A 164 -4.07 9.86 -1.06
C LYS A 164 -5.22 9.30 -0.21
N LEU A 165 -4.88 8.54 0.83
CA LEU A 165 -5.88 8.00 1.77
C LEU A 165 -6.55 9.13 2.59
N TYR A 166 -5.79 10.16 2.95
CA TYR A 166 -6.35 11.33 3.64
C TYR A 166 -7.38 12.06 2.77
N ASN A 167 -7.06 12.28 1.49
CA ASN A 167 -7.98 12.92 0.54
C ASN A 167 -9.22 12.06 0.29
N LEU A 168 -9.06 10.73 0.22
CA LEU A 168 -10.19 9.80 0.11
C LEU A 168 -11.09 9.86 1.35
N ALA A 169 -10.50 9.91 2.56
CA ALA A 169 -11.27 10.05 3.80
C ALA A 169 -12.08 11.36 3.80
N LYS A 170 -11.48 12.45 3.30
CA LYS A 170 -12.13 13.77 3.19
C LYS A 170 -13.20 13.83 2.10
N SER A 171 -13.08 13.05 1.04
CA SER A 171 -14.08 12.99 -0.03
C SER A 171 -15.28 12.09 0.30
N GLY A 172 -15.29 11.44 1.46
CA GLY A 172 -16.35 10.49 1.81
C GLY A 172 -16.27 9.18 1.02
N LEU A 173 -15.04 8.67 0.80
CA LEU A 173 -14.76 7.45 0.04
C LEU A 173 -15.05 7.54 -1.47
N ASP A 174 -15.09 8.75 -2.05
CA ASP A 174 -15.12 8.90 -3.50
C ASP A 174 -13.76 8.57 -4.12
N CYS A 175 -13.67 7.38 -4.73
CA CYS A 175 -12.48 6.85 -5.41
C CYS A 175 -12.04 7.63 -6.65
N ASN A 176 -12.85 8.58 -7.12
CA ASN A 176 -12.55 9.46 -8.25
C ASN A 176 -12.26 10.90 -7.83
N ALA A 177 -12.38 11.23 -6.54
CA ALA A 177 -12.08 12.56 -6.05
C ALA A 177 -10.62 12.97 -6.34
N ALA A 178 -10.41 14.27 -6.50
CA ALA A 178 -9.07 14.82 -6.71
C ALA A 178 -8.12 14.41 -5.57
N GLY A 179 -6.88 14.08 -5.93
CA GLY A 179 -5.87 13.69 -4.96
C GLY A 179 -6.02 12.28 -4.39
N THR A 180 -6.89 11.41 -4.94
CA THR A 180 -7.02 9.99 -4.54
C THR A 180 -6.22 9.02 -5.41
N ARG A 181 -5.60 9.51 -6.49
CA ARG A 181 -4.80 8.73 -7.44
C ARG A 181 -3.30 8.99 -7.30
N ASP A 182 -2.49 7.96 -7.53
CA ASP A 182 -1.03 8.07 -7.61
C ASP A 182 -0.59 8.76 -8.93
N GLY A 183 0.73 8.90 -9.12
CA GLY A 183 1.31 9.50 -10.33
C GLY A 183 1.12 8.68 -11.61
N ALA A 184 0.76 7.39 -11.50
CA ALA A 184 0.39 6.52 -12.61
C ALA A 184 -1.13 6.47 -12.85
N GLY A 185 -1.92 7.20 -12.06
CA GLY A 185 -3.38 7.23 -12.16
C GLY A 185 -4.09 6.11 -11.39
N THR A 186 -3.40 5.28 -10.62
CA THR A 186 -4.01 4.22 -9.81
C THR A 186 -4.72 4.84 -8.61
N SER A 187 -6.01 4.51 -8.41
CA SER A 187 -6.77 4.98 -7.26
C SER A 187 -6.36 4.25 -5.98
N VAL A 188 -6.26 4.97 -4.87
CA VAL A 188 -6.00 4.41 -3.54
C VAL A 188 -7.07 3.39 -3.12
N CYS A 189 -8.28 3.45 -3.69
CA CYS A 189 -9.30 2.43 -3.48
C CYS A 189 -8.88 1.03 -3.95
N ALA A 190 -8.05 0.92 -5.00
CA ALA A 190 -7.50 -0.37 -5.43
C ALA A 190 -6.60 -1.00 -4.35
N TYR A 191 -5.90 -0.16 -3.58
CA TYR A 191 -5.03 -0.59 -2.49
C TYR A 191 -5.83 -0.94 -1.24
N LEU A 192 -6.89 -0.19 -0.93
CA LEU A 192 -7.82 -0.55 0.13
C LEU A 192 -8.44 -1.93 -0.14
N ILE A 193 -8.93 -2.17 -1.35
CA ILE A 193 -9.56 -3.45 -1.72
C ILE A 193 -8.55 -4.59 -1.68
N SER A 194 -7.40 -4.44 -2.35
CA SER A 194 -6.39 -5.52 -2.38
C SER A 194 -5.66 -5.72 -1.06
N GLY A 195 -5.77 -4.79 -0.12
CA GLY A 195 -5.18 -4.87 1.22
C GLY A 195 -6.14 -5.39 2.28
N ALA A 196 -7.39 -5.67 1.93
CA ALA A 196 -8.40 -6.03 2.92
C ALA A 196 -8.21 -7.43 3.52
N GLY A 197 -8.51 -7.55 4.82
CA GLY A 197 -8.70 -8.84 5.51
C GLY A 197 -7.44 -9.56 6.00
N TYR A 198 -6.23 -9.03 5.76
CA TYR A 198 -5.00 -9.65 6.25
C TYR A 198 -4.74 -9.37 7.74
N ASN A 199 -4.09 -10.32 8.42
CA ASN A 199 -3.52 -10.09 9.75
C ASN A 199 -2.35 -9.11 9.67
N VAL A 200 -2.40 -8.10 10.53
CA VAL A 200 -1.38 -7.06 10.69
C VAL A 200 -1.04 -6.77 12.16
N SER A 201 -1.33 -7.73 13.04
CA SER A 201 -1.12 -7.62 14.49
C SER A 201 0.33 -7.27 14.88
N CYS A 202 1.32 -7.66 14.07
CA CYS A 202 2.72 -7.29 14.32
C CYS A 202 3.00 -5.77 14.14
N ILE A 203 2.12 -5.05 13.44
CA ILE A 203 2.23 -3.60 13.20
C ILE A 203 1.30 -2.84 14.12
N THR A 204 0.05 -3.29 14.26
CA THR A 204 -1.01 -2.50 14.91
C THR A 204 -1.31 -2.92 16.35
N ASN A 205 -0.72 -4.01 16.83
CA ASN A 205 -1.03 -4.67 18.11
C ASN A 205 -2.50 -5.11 18.25
N SER A 206 -3.26 -5.18 17.16
CA SER A 206 -4.63 -5.70 17.11
C SER A 206 -4.91 -6.27 15.72
N ASN A 207 -6.05 -6.92 15.50
CA ASN A 207 -6.42 -7.38 14.17
C ASN A 207 -7.93 -7.33 13.99
N ASP A 208 -8.37 -6.84 12.84
CA ASP A 208 -9.77 -6.83 12.39
C ASP A 208 -9.99 -7.69 11.14
N GLY A 209 -8.95 -8.39 10.67
CA GLY A 209 -8.97 -9.36 9.59
C GLY A 209 -9.12 -10.83 10.04
N VAL A 210 -9.21 -11.75 9.08
CA VAL A 210 -9.33 -13.19 9.35
C VAL A 210 -7.98 -13.72 9.80
N ASP A 211 -7.92 -14.28 11.00
CA ASP A 211 -6.77 -15.07 11.44
C ASP A 211 -6.81 -16.42 10.72
N CYS A 212 -6.02 -16.59 9.67
CA CYS A 212 -5.82 -17.90 9.02
C CYS A 212 -4.93 -18.84 9.86
N ALA A 213 -4.89 -18.66 11.18
CA ALA A 213 -4.37 -19.68 12.07
C ALA A 213 -5.32 -20.88 11.98
N PRO A 214 -4.83 -22.12 11.76
CA PRO A 214 -5.70 -23.27 11.88
C PRO A 214 -6.30 -23.26 13.28
N ILE A 215 -7.63 -23.13 13.36
CA ILE A 215 -8.35 -23.34 14.61
C ILE A 215 -8.00 -24.76 15.04
N SER A 216 -7.23 -24.88 16.13
CA SER A 216 -6.99 -26.17 16.75
C SER A 216 -8.35 -26.77 17.07
N ALA A 217 -8.63 -27.97 16.54
CA ALA A 217 -9.91 -28.67 16.64
C ALA A 217 -10.21 -29.17 18.07
N LYS A 218 -10.06 -28.31 19.09
CA LYS A 218 -10.18 -28.67 20.50
C LYS A 218 -11.26 -27.92 21.27
N GLU A 219 -12.01 -27.01 20.65
CA GLU A 219 -13.12 -26.29 21.30
C GLU A 219 -14.46 -26.46 20.57
N VAL A 220 -14.74 -27.66 20.06
CA VAL A 220 -16.11 -28.06 19.68
C VAL A 220 -16.45 -29.40 20.33
N GLN A 221 -16.39 -29.45 21.67
CA GLN A 221 -17.05 -30.38 22.60
C GLN A 221 -17.04 -29.62 23.94
N GLU A 222 -18.13 -29.24 24.62
CA GLU A 222 -19.51 -29.73 24.73
C GLU A 222 -20.49 -28.55 24.97
#